data_AF-A0A5N4D9H1-F1
#
_entry.id   AF-A0A5N4D9H1-F1
#
_cell.length_a   1.000
_cell.length_b   1.000
_cell.length_c   1.000
_cell.angle_alpha   90.00
_cell.angle_beta   90.00
_cell.angle_gamma   90.00
#
_symmetry.space_group_name_H-M   'P 1'
#
loop_
_entity.id
_entity.type
_entity.pdbx_description
1 polymer ?
#
loop_
_entity_poly.entity_id
_entity_poly.type
_entity_poly.pdbx_seq_one_letter_code
_entity_poly.pdbx_strand_id
1 'polypeptide(L)'
;MLKSKTFLKKTRAGGVMKIVREHYLRDDIGCGASGCAACGGAHEGPVLEPQPLDPASSLCPQPHYLLPDTNVLLHQIDVLEDPAIRNVIVLQTVLQEVRNRSAPVYKRIRDVTNNQEKHFYTFTNEHHRETYVEQEQGENSNDRNDRAIRVAAKWYNEHLKKMSAENQLQVIFITNDRKNKEKAIEEGIPAFTCEEYIKSLTANPELIDRLACLSEEGNEIESGKIIFSEHLPLSKLQQGIKSGTYLQGTFRASRENYLEATVWVHGDTEENKEASNLPLFIAFGNIWAYAICYFAQIILQGLKNLNRAIHEDIVAVELLPKSQWVAPSSVVLHDEGQNEDDMEKEEERERIV
;
A
#
# COMPACT_ATOMS: atom_id res chain seq x y z
N MET A 1 11.41 -20.10 -26.07
CA MET A 1 12.40 -20.82 -25.24
C MET A 1 11.75 -21.22 -23.91
N LEU A 2 12.13 -22.36 -23.33
CA LEU A 2 11.56 -22.84 -22.06
C LEU A 2 12.58 -22.65 -20.92
N LYS A 3 12.14 -22.05 -19.82
CA LYS A 3 12.90 -21.90 -18.56
C LYS A 3 12.11 -22.53 -17.42
N SER A 4 12.79 -22.96 -16.36
CA SER A 4 12.14 -23.48 -15.14
C SER A 4 12.37 -22.52 -13.98
N LYS A 5 11.30 -21.95 -13.42
CA LYS A 5 11.36 -21.10 -12.23
C LYS A 5 11.10 -21.95 -10.99
N THR A 6 12.02 -21.93 -10.03
CA THR A 6 11.88 -22.66 -8.77
C THR A 6 11.83 -21.71 -7.59
N PHE A 7 10.87 -21.87 -6.68
CA PHE A 7 10.79 -21.06 -5.46
C PHE A 7 10.24 -21.88 -4.29
N LEU A 8 10.52 -21.43 -3.06
CA LEU A 8 10.04 -22.06 -1.82
C LEU A 8 8.77 -21.34 -1.34
N LYS A 9 7.75 -22.10 -0.94
CA LYS A 9 6.50 -21.57 -0.37
C LYS A 9 6.25 -22.22 0.99
N LYS A 10 5.87 -21.41 1.98
CA LYS A 10 5.36 -21.90 3.27
C LYS A 10 3.89 -22.31 3.11
N THR A 11 3.50 -23.46 3.63
CA THR A 11 2.11 -23.94 3.63
C THR A 11 1.35 -23.35 4.81
N ARG A 12 0.01 -23.36 4.74
CA ARG A 12 -0.86 -22.96 5.85
C ARG A 12 -0.61 -23.78 7.13
N ALA A 13 -0.15 -25.03 6.99
CA ALA A 13 0.22 -25.92 8.09
C ALA A 13 1.65 -25.69 8.62
N GLY A 14 2.36 -24.65 8.18
CA GLY A 14 3.72 -24.33 8.63
C GLY A 14 4.84 -25.15 7.98
N GLY A 15 4.53 -26.01 7.00
CA GLY A 15 5.52 -26.74 6.22
C GLY A 15 6.18 -25.88 5.15
N VAL A 16 7.31 -26.33 4.59
CA VAL A 16 7.99 -25.68 3.47
C VAL A 16 7.98 -26.59 2.26
N MET A 17 7.51 -26.09 1.11
CA MET A 17 7.46 -26.84 -0.15
C MET A 17 8.22 -26.10 -1.25
N LYS A 18 8.89 -26.87 -2.12
CA LYS A 18 9.52 -26.36 -3.34
C LYS A 18 8.52 -26.45 -4.50
N ILE A 19 8.26 -25.33 -5.15
CA ILE A 19 7.42 -25.23 -6.35
C ILE A 19 8.34 -25.04 -7.55
N VAL A 20 8.10 -25.82 -8.60
CA VAL A 20 8.79 -25.73 -9.89
C VAL A 20 7.74 -25.42 -10.95
N ARG A 21 7.97 -24.37 -11.75
CA ARG A 21 7.07 -23.95 -12.82
C ARG A 21 7.82 -23.76 -14.11
N GLU A 22 7.16 -24.13 -15.19
CA GLU A 22 7.59 -23.80 -16.53
C GLU A 22 7.34 -22.32 -16.82
N HIS A 23 8.31 -21.69 -17.48
CA HIS A 23 8.25 -20.31 -17.89
C HIS A 23 8.61 -20.21 -19.37
N TYR A 24 7.62 -19.84 -20.18
CA TYR A 24 7.73 -19.76 -21.62
C TYR A 24 8.16 -18.35 -22.03
N LEU A 25 9.29 -18.28 -22.74
CA LEU A 25 9.80 -17.06 -23.36
C LEU A 25 9.41 -17.03 -24.83
N ARG A 26 8.74 -15.94 -25.20
CA ARG A 26 8.11 -15.63 -26.47
C ARG A 26 8.85 -14.48 -27.17
N ASP A 27 8.76 -14.45 -28.49
CA ASP A 27 9.29 -13.41 -29.37
C ASP A 27 8.21 -12.73 -30.21
N ASP A 28 6.95 -13.14 -30.04
CA ASP A 28 5.76 -12.59 -30.68
C ASP A 28 5.02 -11.57 -29.79
N ILE A 29 5.70 -11.01 -28.78
CA ILE A 29 5.15 -9.98 -27.92
C ILE A 29 5.37 -8.61 -28.58
N GLY A 30 4.27 -7.92 -28.85
CA GLY A 30 4.30 -6.59 -29.46
C GLY A 30 4.85 -5.51 -28.53
N CYS A 31 5.43 -4.45 -29.11
CA CYS A 31 5.88 -3.28 -28.37
C CYS A 31 4.74 -2.29 -28.05
N GLY A 32 3.59 -2.41 -28.70
CA GLY A 32 2.44 -1.52 -28.57
C GLY A 32 2.52 -0.25 -29.41
N ALA A 33 3.67 0.03 -30.05
CA ALA A 33 3.84 1.19 -30.93
C ALA A 33 3.19 0.93 -32.30
N SER A 34 2.32 1.84 -32.72
CA SER A 34 1.72 1.80 -34.05
C SER A 34 2.79 2.01 -35.13
N GLY A 35 2.85 1.09 -36.10
CA GLY A 35 3.82 1.14 -37.19
C GLY A 35 5.13 0.37 -36.96
N CYS A 36 5.26 -0.39 -35.88
CA CYS A 36 6.42 -1.27 -35.71
C CYS A 36 6.40 -2.46 -36.68
N ALA A 37 7.24 -2.40 -37.71
CA ALA A 37 7.41 -3.48 -38.68
C ALA A 37 8.00 -4.76 -38.06
N ALA A 38 8.87 -4.63 -37.05
CA ALA A 38 9.53 -5.77 -36.41
C ALA A 38 8.57 -6.58 -35.52
N CYS A 39 7.57 -5.94 -34.92
CA CYS A 39 6.57 -6.59 -34.07
C CYS A 39 5.34 -7.11 -34.84
N GLY A 40 5.35 -7.03 -36.17
CA GLY A 40 4.39 -7.72 -37.05
C GLY A 40 2.94 -7.24 -36.94
N GLY A 41 2.68 -6.04 -36.39
CA GLY A 41 1.32 -5.50 -36.26
C GLY A 41 0.37 -6.34 -35.40
N ALA A 42 0.89 -7.30 -34.63
CA ALA A 42 0.11 -8.17 -33.75
C ALA A 42 -0.35 -7.37 -32.51
N HIS A 43 -1.35 -6.52 -32.70
CA HIS A 43 -1.95 -5.72 -31.65
C HIS A 43 -3.47 -5.90 -31.68
N GLU A 44 -3.96 -6.85 -30.88
CA GLU A 44 -5.35 -6.83 -30.42
C GLU A 44 -5.39 -6.06 -29.10
N GLY A 45 -5.95 -4.83 -29.09
CA GLY A 45 -6.14 -4.05 -27.86
C GLY A 45 -5.64 -2.59 -27.90
N PRO A 46 -5.39 -1.96 -26.74
CA PRO A 46 -4.87 -0.59 -26.65
C PRO A 46 -3.49 -0.49 -27.32
N VAL A 47 -3.32 0.54 -28.15
CA VAL A 47 -2.08 0.80 -28.92
C VAL A 47 -1.59 2.19 -28.55
N LEU A 48 -0.27 2.34 -28.46
CA LEU A 48 0.39 3.63 -28.27
C LEU A 48 0.26 4.48 -29.54
N GLU A 49 0.09 5.79 -29.34
CA GLU A 49 0.04 6.73 -30.45
C GLU A 49 1.40 6.83 -31.15
N PRO A 50 1.42 6.96 -32.50
CA PRO A 50 2.68 6.97 -33.27
C PRO A 50 3.47 8.27 -33.07
N GLN A 51 2.80 9.34 -32.64
CA GLN A 51 3.39 10.64 -32.32
C GLN A 51 2.68 11.18 -31.07
N PRO A 52 3.15 10.85 -29.86
CA PRO A 52 2.60 11.43 -28.65
C PRO A 52 2.86 12.94 -28.67
N LEU A 53 1.78 13.73 -28.72
CA LEU A 53 1.83 15.17 -28.50
C LEU A 53 1.68 15.43 -27.00
N ASP A 54 2.69 15.04 -26.24
CA ASP A 54 2.69 15.36 -24.81
C ASP A 54 2.78 16.88 -24.61
N PRO A 55 2.15 17.41 -23.55
CA PRO A 55 2.22 18.82 -23.23
C PRO A 55 3.68 19.27 -23.11
N ALA A 56 4.02 20.39 -23.76
CA ALA A 56 5.39 20.88 -23.89
C ALA A 56 6.18 20.77 -22.57
N SER A 57 7.05 19.76 -22.52
CA SER A 57 7.93 19.53 -21.39
C SER A 57 9.26 20.22 -21.63
N SER A 58 9.75 20.95 -20.63
CA SER A 58 11.04 21.63 -20.72
C SER A 58 12.24 20.67 -20.65
N LEU A 59 12.06 19.51 -20.00
CA LEU A 59 13.11 18.48 -19.86
C LEU A 59 13.23 17.59 -21.10
N CYS A 60 12.10 17.26 -21.74
CA CYS A 60 12.03 16.34 -22.86
C CYS A 60 11.15 16.94 -23.98
N PRO A 61 11.73 17.78 -24.85
CA PRO A 61 10.98 18.45 -25.91
C PRO A 61 10.60 17.50 -27.07
N GLN A 62 11.15 16.29 -27.08
CA GLN A 62 10.86 15.26 -28.08
C GLN A 62 9.65 14.40 -27.67
N PRO A 63 8.89 13.86 -28.64
CA PRO A 63 7.82 12.91 -28.37
C PRO A 63 8.35 11.68 -27.61
N HIS A 64 7.71 11.33 -26.50
CA HIS A 64 8.20 10.26 -25.63
C HIS A 64 7.09 9.38 -25.08
N TYR A 65 7.45 8.19 -24.63
CA TYR A 65 6.57 7.31 -23.84
C TYR A 65 7.05 7.26 -22.40
N LEU A 66 6.12 7.12 -21.47
CA LEU A 66 6.42 7.01 -20.04
C LEU A 66 6.43 5.56 -19.61
N LEU A 67 7.46 5.18 -18.88
CA LEU A 67 7.57 3.87 -18.23
C LEU A 67 7.72 4.08 -16.72
N PRO A 68 6.62 4.03 -15.95
CA PRO A 68 6.65 4.20 -14.51
C PRO A 68 7.12 2.95 -13.77
N ASP A 69 7.79 3.17 -12.66
CA ASP A 69 8.14 2.16 -11.66
C ASP A 69 6.95 1.82 -10.74
N THR A 70 7.07 0.74 -9.96
CA THR A 70 6.05 0.26 -9.02
C THR A 70 5.65 1.33 -8.00
N ASN A 71 6.63 2.01 -7.39
CA ASN A 71 6.35 3.04 -6.38
C ASN A 71 5.57 4.23 -6.95
N VAL A 72 5.79 4.54 -8.23
CA VAL A 72 5.06 5.60 -8.93
C VAL A 72 3.59 5.21 -9.08
N LEU A 73 3.32 3.98 -9.52
CA LEU A 73 1.95 3.48 -9.64
C LEU A 73 1.24 3.40 -8.29
N LEU A 74 1.94 3.03 -7.21
CA LEU A 74 1.34 2.91 -5.88
C LEU A 74 0.96 4.24 -5.26
N HIS A 75 1.82 5.25 -5.42
CA HIS A 75 1.70 6.50 -4.66
C HIS A 75 1.19 7.68 -5.48
N GLN A 76 1.18 7.59 -6.81
CA GLN A 76 0.87 8.71 -7.69
C GLN A 76 -0.10 8.33 -8.81
N ILE A 77 -0.97 7.34 -8.56
CA ILE A 77 -2.00 6.92 -9.49
C ILE A 77 -2.93 8.08 -9.89
N ASP A 78 -3.19 9.03 -8.99
CA ASP A 78 -4.05 10.19 -9.27
C ASP A 78 -3.47 11.11 -10.36
N VAL A 79 -2.14 11.18 -10.47
CA VAL A 79 -1.45 11.91 -11.55
C VAL A 79 -1.60 11.16 -12.87
N LEU A 80 -1.43 9.84 -12.85
CA LEU A 80 -1.55 8.98 -14.03
C LEU A 80 -3.00 8.83 -14.50
N GLU A 81 -3.97 9.09 -13.61
CA GLU A 81 -5.39 9.13 -13.95
C GLU A 81 -5.83 10.47 -14.55
N ASP A 82 -4.99 11.51 -14.50
CA ASP A 82 -5.32 12.76 -15.15
C ASP A 82 -5.32 12.63 -16.70
N PRO A 83 -6.30 13.19 -17.42
CA PRO A 83 -6.37 13.14 -18.88
C PRO A 83 -5.20 13.84 -19.61
N ALA A 84 -4.41 14.66 -18.92
CA ALA A 84 -3.21 15.27 -19.47
C ALA A 84 -2.10 14.28 -19.75
N ILE A 85 -2.04 13.15 -19.02
CA ILE A 85 -1.02 12.12 -19.20
C ILE A 85 -1.56 11.04 -20.14
N ARG A 86 -0.81 10.76 -21.20
CA ARG A 86 -1.14 9.74 -22.21
C ARG A 86 0.10 8.91 -22.52
N ASN A 87 -0.09 7.82 -23.27
CA ASN A 87 0.99 7.01 -23.84
C ASN A 87 1.96 6.44 -22.78
N VAL A 88 1.39 5.71 -21.82
CA VAL A 88 2.12 5.08 -20.72
C VAL A 88 2.30 3.59 -20.98
N ILE A 89 3.53 3.10 -20.84
CA ILE A 89 3.89 1.69 -20.92
C ILE A 89 3.96 1.12 -19.50
N VAL A 90 3.05 0.20 -19.19
CA VAL A 90 3.02 -0.51 -17.91
C VAL A 90 3.62 -1.91 -18.09
N LEU A 91 4.66 -2.22 -17.32
CA LEU A 91 5.29 -3.53 -17.35
C LEU A 91 4.50 -4.57 -16.55
N GLN A 92 4.54 -5.83 -16.98
CA GLN A 92 3.93 -6.95 -16.25
C GLN A 92 4.53 -7.13 -14.84
N THR A 93 5.84 -6.94 -14.66
CA THR A 93 6.50 -6.99 -13.34
C THR A 93 5.90 -5.98 -12.38
N VAL A 94 5.80 -4.73 -12.83
CA VAL A 94 5.25 -3.60 -12.09
C VAL A 94 3.79 -3.88 -11.72
N LEU A 95 2.99 -4.30 -12.69
CA LEU A 95 1.57 -4.58 -12.50
C LEU A 95 1.32 -5.74 -11.50
N GLN A 96 2.16 -6.77 -11.54
CA GLN A 96 2.08 -7.90 -10.61
C GLN A 96 2.48 -7.49 -9.18
N GLU A 97 3.45 -6.59 -9.03
CA GLU A 97 3.85 -6.08 -7.73
C GLU A 97 2.76 -5.17 -7.12
N VAL A 98 2.16 -4.29 -7.92
CA VAL A 98 1.02 -3.48 -7.49
C VAL A 98 -0.14 -4.36 -7.06
N ARG A 99 -0.50 -5.41 -7.83
CA ARG A 99 -1.53 -6.38 -7.44
C ARG A 99 -1.25 -7.05 -6.09
N ASN A 100 0.02 -7.25 -5.77
CA ASN A 100 0.43 -7.89 -4.53
C ASN A 100 0.40 -6.95 -3.32
N ARG A 101 0.66 -5.64 -3.53
CA ARG A 101 0.73 -4.62 -2.48
C ARG A 101 -0.60 -3.91 -2.24
N SER A 102 -1.33 -3.54 -3.29
CA SER A 102 -2.61 -2.83 -3.20
C SER A 102 -3.53 -3.22 -4.36
N ALA A 103 -4.52 -4.04 -4.05
CA ALA A 103 -5.51 -4.45 -5.03
C ALA A 103 -6.43 -3.31 -5.53
N PRO A 104 -6.81 -2.31 -4.71
CA PRO A 104 -7.54 -1.14 -5.19
C PRO A 104 -6.78 -0.38 -6.27
N VAL A 105 -5.47 -0.15 -6.08
CA VAL A 105 -4.63 0.54 -7.06
C VAL A 105 -4.51 -0.29 -8.35
N TYR A 106 -4.34 -1.62 -8.23
CA TYR A 106 -4.34 -2.50 -9.40
C TYR A 106 -5.65 -2.43 -10.19
N LYS A 107 -6.81 -2.39 -9.51
CA LYS A 107 -8.12 -2.22 -10.16
C LYS A 107 -8.19 -0.90 -10.93
N ARG A 108 -7.81 0.21 -10.30
CA ARG A 108 -7.74 1.54 -10.94
C ARG A 108 -6.84 1.53 -12.19
N ILE A 109 -5.66 0.92 -12.13
CA ILE A 109 -4.76 0.81 -13.30
C ILE A 109 -5.39 -0.02 -14.41
N ARG A 110 -6.11 -1.10 -14.07
CA ARG A 110 -6.83 -1.90 -15.05
C ARG A 110 -7.94 -1.10 -15.72
N ASP A 111 -8.69 -0.33 -14.95
CA ASP A 111 -9.74 0.55 -15.48
C ASP A 111 -9.16 1.62 -16.42
N VAL A 112 -7.99 2.19 -16.07
CA VAL A 112 -7.24 3.11 -16.94
C VAL A 112 -6.73 2.42 -18.22
N THR A 113 -6.26 1.17 -18.12
CA THR A 113 -5.78 0.38 -19.28
C THR A 113 -6.93 0.01 -20.22
N ASN A 114 -8.13 -0.19 -19.70
CA ASN A 114 -9.32 -0.45 -20.50
C ASN A 114 -9.83 0.82 -21.23
N ASN A 115 -9.37 2.01 -20.81
CA ASN A 115 -9.70 3.26 -21.47
C ASN A 115 -8.76 3.52 -22.66
N GLN A 116 -9.30 3.33 -23.87
CA GLN A 116 -8.53 3.45 -25.11
C GLN A 116 -7.98 4.87 -25.35
N GLU A 117 -8.64 5.92 -24.85
CA GLU A 117 -8.25 7.33 -25.05
C GLU A 117 -6.93 7.70 -24.36
N LYS A 118 -6.55 6.95 -23.32
CA LYS A 118 -5.33 7.23 -22.55
C LYS A 118 -4.09 6.53 -23.09
N HIS A 119 -4.27 5.54 -23.97
CA HIS A 119 -3.17 4.79 -24.57
C HIS A 119 -2.24 4.14 -23.53
N PHE A 120 -2.82 3.50 -22.51
CA PHE A 120 -2.05 2.69 -21.55
C PHE A 120 -1.82 1.31 -22.14
N TYR A 121 -0.55 0.97 -22.37
CA TYR A 121 -0.16 -0.30 -22.96
C TYR A 121 0.49 -1.21 -21.92
N THR A 122 0.04 -2.46 -21.81
CA THR A 122 0.67 -3.45 -20.94
C THR A 122 1.69 -4.28 -21.72
N PHE A 123 2.96 -4.20 -21.34
CA PHE A 123 4.03 -4.99 -21.93
C PHE A 123 4.41 -6.19 -21.05
N THR A 124 4.40 -7.39 -21.63
CA THR A 124 4.68 -8.66 -20.93
C THR A 124 6.18 -8.97 -20.90
N ASN A 125 6.94 -8.15 -20.18
CA ASN A 125 8.40 -8.24 -20.10
C ASN A 125 8.93 -9.58 -19.55
N GLU A 126 8.19 -10.25 -18.66
CA GLU A 126 8.57 -11.56 -18.12
C GLU A 126 8.55 -12.66 -19.18
N HIS A 127 7.57 -12.63 -20.07
CA HIS A 127 7.43 -13.63 -21.12
C HIS A 127 8.20 -13.29 -22.38
N HIS A 128 8.86 -12.13 -22.46
CA HIS A 128 9.57 -11.70 -23.65
C HIS A 128 11.05 -12.11 -23.60
N ARG A 129 11.54 -12.73 -24.69
CA ARG A 129 12.86 -13.37 -24.76
C ARG A 129 14.02 -12.42 -24.43
N GLU A 130 13.95 -11.17 -24.87
CA GLU A 130 15.08 -10.22 -24.77
C GLU A 130 15.04 -9.39 -23.49
N THR A 131 13.87 -9.27 -22.85
CA THR A 131 13.69 -8.46 -21.64
C THR A 131 13.59 -9.30 -20.37
N TYR A 132 13.51 -10.63 -20.50
CA TYR A 132 13.46 -11.53 -19.36
C TYR A 132 14.79 -11.56 -18.62
N VAL A 133 14.71 -11.44 -17.29
CA VAL A 133 15.85 -11.41 -16.38
C VAL A 133 15.74 -12.53 -15.34
N GLU A 134 16.80 -13.32 -15.20
CA GLU A 134 16.92 -14.36 -14.16
C GLU A 134 17.43 -13.75 -12.85
N GLN A 135 16.99 -14.30 -11.71
CA GLN A 135 17.43 -13.84 -10.40
C GLN A 135 18.88 -14.27 -10.14
N GLU A 136 19.73 -13.31 -9.76
CA GLU A 136 21.13 -13.57 -9.46
C GLU A 136 21.34 -14.08 -8.02
N GLN A 137 22.48 -14.74 -7.77
CA GLN A 137 22.80 -15.25 -6.45
C GLN A 137 23.03 -14.10 -5.46
N GLY A 138 22.24 -14.05 -4.39
CA GLY A 138 22.30 -13.00 -3.37
C GLY A 138 21.49 -11.74 -3.70
N GLU A 139 20.80 -11.71 -4.85
CA GLU A 139 19.91 -10.61 -5.25
C GLU A 139 18.51 -10.79 -4.62
N ASN A 140 17.94 -9.73 -4.06
CA ASN A 140 16.57 -9.74 -3.57
C ASN A 140 15.56 -9.65 -4.74
N SER A 141 14.32 -10.08 -4.51
CA SER A 141 13.22 -9.94 -5.48
C SER A 141 13.01 -8.49 -5.94
N ASN A 142 13.22 -7.50 -5.06
CA ASN A 142 13.10 -6.09 -5.40
C ASN A 142 14.19 -5.66 -6.38
N ASP A 143 15.46 -5.93 -6.07
CA ASP A 143 16.59 -5.59 -6.93
C ASP A 143 16.46 -6.22 -8.33
N ARG A 144 15.97 -7.47 -8.37
CA ARG A 144 15.68 -8.19 -9.61
C ARG A 144 14.57 -7.52 -10.42
N ASN A 145 13.50 -7.07 -9.76
CA ASN A 145 12.41 -6.35 -10.43
C ASN A 145 12.88 -5.00 -10.98
N ASP A 146 13.63 -4.23 -10.19
CA ASP A 146 14.20 -2.95 -10.63
C ASP A 146 15.09 -3.15 -11.87
N ARG A 147 15.92 -4.20 -11.86
CA ARG A 147 16.75 -4.58 -13.00
C ARG A 147 15.93 -5.00 -14.21
N ALA A 148 14.87 -5.78 -14.03
CA ALA A 148 13.96 -6.16 -15.12
C ALA A 148 13.28 -4.93 -15.76
N ILE A 149 12.94 -3.91 -14.96
CA ILE A 149 12.38 -2.65 -15.43
C ILE A 149 13.41 -1.86 -16.25
N ARG A 150 14.66 -1.73 -15.76
CA ARG A 150 15.75 -1.06 -16.49
C ARG A 150 16.07 -1.76 -17.81
N VAL A 151 16.16 -3.10 -17.81
CA VAL A 151 16.38 -3.89 -19.04
C VAL A 151 15.26 -3.67 -20.04
N ALA A 152 14.00 -3.63 -19.60
CA ALA A 152 12.87 -3.32 -20.48
C ALA A 152 12.94 -1.89 -21.04
N ALA A 153 13.25 -0.88 -20.21
CA ALA A 153 13.40 0.51 -20.65
C ALA A 153 14.55 0.67 -21.67
N LYS A 154 15.67 -0.02 -21.44
CA LYS A 154 16.79 -0.07 -22.38
C LYS A 154 16.40 -0.72 -23.71
N TRP A 155 15.74 -1.88 -23.65
CA TRP A 155 15.25 -2.59 -24.82
C TRP A 155 14.31 -1.71 -25.65
N TYR A 156 13.35 -1.03 -25.01
CA TYR A 156 12.43 -0.13 -25.69
C TYR A 156 13.16 1.01 -26.41
N ASN A 157 14.13 1.65 -25.75
CA ASN A 157 14.92 2.72 -26.36
C ASN A 157 15.76 2.21 -27.56
N GLU A 158 16.33 1.01 -27.49
CA GLU A 158 17.04 0.41 -28.60
C GLU A 158 16.11 -0.03 -29.74
N HIS A 159 14.92 -0.53 -29.40
CA HIS A 159 13.91 -0.99 -30.34
C HIS A 159 13.30 0.17 -31.14
N LEU A 160 12.90 1.26 -30.46
CA LEU A 160 12.33 2.45 -31.10
C LEU A 160 13.35 3.18 -31.99
N LYS A 161 14.62 3.25 -31.57
CA LYS A 161 15.71 3.80 -32.40
C LYS A 161 15.90 3.07 -33.73
N LYS A 162 15.68 1.75 -33.75
CA LYS A 162 15.75 0.94 -34.99
C LYS A 162 14.53 1.15 -35.88
N MET A 163 13.39 1.48 -35.29
CA MET A 163 12.10 1.62 -36.00
C MET A 163 12.00 2.91 -36.80
N SER A 164 12.56 4.01 -36.32
CA SER A 164 12.52 5.28 -37.03
C SER A 164 13.84 6.04 -36.91
N ALA A 165 14.56 6.18 -38.02
CA ALA A 165 15.74 7.04 -38.11
C ALA A 165 15.37 8.54 -38.19
N GLU A 166 14.10 8.84 -38.53
CA GLU A 166 13.57 10.20 -38.72
C GLU A 166 12.73 10.69 -37.54
N ASN A 167 12.07 9.79 -36.81
CA ASN A 167 11.18 10.14 -35.70
C ASN A 167 11.86 9.77 -34.36
N GLN A 168 12.27 10.78 -33.59
CA GLN A 168 13.04 10.63 -32.34
C GLN A 168 12.13 10.26 -31.16
N LEU A 169 11.43 9.12 -31.25
CA LEU A 169 10.66 8.58 -30.14
C LEU A 169 11.60 8.00 -29.08
N GLN A 170 11.40 8.40 -27.83
CA GLN A 170 12.19 7.91 -26.69
C GLN A 170 11.29 7.39 -25.58
N VAL A 171 11.79 6.43 -24.80
CA VAL A 171 11.10 5.97 -23.58
C VAL A 171 11.79 6.56 -22.38
N ILE A 172 11.04 7.30 -21.58
CA ILE A 172 11.48 7.91 -20.33
C ILE A 172 11.10 6.98 -19.18
N PHE A 173 12.11 6.61 -18.39
CA PHE A 173 11.90 5.87 -17.16
C PHE A 173 11.54 6.82 -16.01
N ILE A 174 10.44 6.54 -15.32
CA ILE A 174 9.97 7.36 -14.20
C ILE A 174 10.05 6.56 -12.91
N THR A 175 10.87 7.01 -11.96
CA THR A 175 11.02 6.36 -10.66
C THR A 175 11.24 7.36 -9.54
N ASN A 176 10.66 7.10 -8.37
CA ASN A 176 10.91 7.87 -7.16
C ASN A 176 12.08 7.29 -6.33
N ASP A 177 12.65 6.15 -6.70
CA ASP A 177 13.86 5.63 -6.05
C ASP A 177 15.11 6.28 -6.67
N ARG A 178 15.82 7.06 -5.85
CA ARG A 178 17.08 7.71 -6.24
C ARG A 178 18.13 6.71 -6.72
N LYS A 179 18.26 5.55 -6.08
CA LYS A 179 19.26 4.53 -6.47
C LYS A 179 18.92 3.92 -7.83
N ASN A 180 17.64 3.69 -8.09
CA ASN A 180 17.19 3.15 -9.37
C ASN A 180 17.40 4.16 -10.50
N LYS A 181 17.10 5.45 -10.23
CA LYS A 181 17.38 6.56 -11.14
C LYS A 181 18.87 6.69 -11.48
N GLU A 182 19.75 6.70 -10.48
CA GLU A 182 21.20 6.81 -10.67
C GLU A 182 21.73 5.67 -11.56
N LYS A 183 21.36 4.42 -11.27
CA LYS A 183 21.72 3.25 -12.09
C LYS A 183 21.17 3.34 -13.52
N ALA A 184 19.93 3.80 -13.70
CA ALA A 184 19.35 3.97 -15.02
C ALA A 184 20.14 4.99 -15.86
N ILE A 185 20.57 6.10 -15.25
CA ILE A 185 21.41 7.11 -15.91
C ILE A 185 22.79 6.54 -16.28
N GLU A 186 23.42 5.77 -15.39
CA GLU A 186 24.69 5.08 -15.67
C GLU A 186 24.56 4.09 -16.84
N GLU A 187 23.42 3.40 -16.95
CA GLU A 187 23.10 2.47 -18.05
C GLU A 187 22.69 3.19 -19.36
N GLY A 188 22.61 4.53 -19.37
CA GLY A 188 22.27 5.35 -20.53
C GLY A 188 20.76 5.44 -20.82
N ILE A 189 19.92 5.20 -19.82
CA ILE A 189 18.46 5.29 -19.90
C ILE A 189 18.02 6.67 -19.37
N PRO A 190 17.22 7.44 -20.10
CA PRO A 190 16.70 8.72 -19.60
C PRO A 190 15.74 8.44 -18.44
N ALA A 191 16.10 8.89 -17.24
CA ALA A 191 15.35 8.61 -16.02
C ALA A 191 15.11 9.89 -15.19
N PHE A 192 13.86 10.08 -14.77
CA PHE A 192 13.45 11.22 -13.93
C PHE A 192 12.60 10.75 -12.76
N THR A 193 12.56 11.57 -11.71
CA THR A 193 11.52 11.44 -10.69
C THR A 193 10.20 11.97 -11.22
N CYS A 194 9.09 11.51 -10.66
CA CYS A 194 7.79 12.03 -11.07
C CYS A 194 7.66 13.52 -10.81
N GLU A 195 8.21 13.99 -9.68
CA GLU A 195 8.18 15.41 -9.33
C GLU A 195 8.90 16.27 -10.37
N GLU A 196 10.11 15.86 -10.78
CA GLU A 196 10.86 16.55 -11.83
C GLU A 196 10.11 16.54 -13.17
N TYR A 197 9.54 15.39 -13.53
CA TYR A 197 8.81 15.24 -14.78
C TYR A 197 7.56 16.14 -14.81
N ILE A 198 6.73 16.10 -13.77
CA ILE A 198 5.49 16.89 -13.69
C ILE A 198 5.79 18.39 -13.65
N LYS A 199 6.80 18.82 -12.88
CA LYS A 199 7.23 20.24 -12.85
C LYS A 199 7.71 20.74 -14.21
N SER A 200 8.19 19.85 -15.06
CA SER A 200 8.65 20.22 -16.40
C SER A 200 7.51 20.47 -17.39
N LEU A 201 6.30 19.96 -17.11
CA LEU A 201 5.11 20.10 -17.95
C LEU A 201 4.55 21.52 -17.78
N THR A 202 4.79 22.38 -18.76
CA THR A 202 4.40 23.80 -18.66
C THR A 202 2.90 24.00 -18.92
N ALA A 203 2.24 23.04 -19.58
CA ALA A 203 0.86 23.19 -20.02
C ALA A 203 -0.19 23.01 -18.90
N ASN A 204 0.10 22.20 -17.88
CA ASN A 204 -0.88 21.78 -16.88
C ASN A 204 -0.31 21.94 -15.46
N PRO A 205 -0.26 23.16 -14.90
CA PRO A 205 0.25 23.39 -13.56
C PRO A 205 -0.59 22.70 -12.47
N GLU A 206 -1.86 22.41 -12.74
CA GLU A 206 -2.78 21.71 -11.83
C GLU A 206 -2.32 20.27 -11.48
N LEU A 207 -1.46 19.66 -12.30
CA LEU A 207 -0.90 18.33 -12.01
C LEU A 207 0.00 18.32 -10.77
N ILE A 208 0.59 19.46 -10.42
CA ILE A 208 1.44 19.59 -9.24
C ILE A 208 0.59 19.44 -7.97
N ASP A 209 -0.64 19.98 -7.98
CA ASP A 209 -1.54 19.90 -6.82
C ASP A 209 -2.06 18.47 -6.58
N ARG A 210 -2.01 17.60 -7.59
CA ARG A 210 -2.37 16.18 -7.50
C ARG A 210 -1.19 15.28 -7.17
N LEU A 211 0.03 15.83 -7.16
CA LEU A 211 1.20 15.06 -6.77
C LEU A 211 1.11 14.75 -5.28
N ALA A 212 1.10 13.47 -4.94
CA ALA A 212 1.15 13.06 -3.55
C ALA A 212 2.43 13.58 -2.90
N CYS A 213 2.29 14.44 -1.89
CA CYS A 213 3.39 14.82 -1.01
C CYS A 213 3.80 13.60 -0.19
N LEU A 214 4.79 12.85 -0.68
CA LEU A 214 5.51 11.88 0.12
C LEU A 214 6.47 12.66 1.03
N SER A 215 5.93 13.38 2.02
CA SER A 215 6.78 13.93 3.07
C SER A 215 7.46 12.75 3.78
N GLU A 216 8.79 12.81 3.93
CA GLU A 216 9.55 11.89 4.79
C GLU A 216 9.10 11.94 6.26
N GLU A 217 8.21 12.89 6.60
CA GLU A 217 7.58 13.03 7.90
C GLU A 217 6.26 12.27 7.98
N GLY A 218 6.34 11.02 8.44
CA GLY A 218 5.65 10.60 9.65
C GLY A 218 4.12 10.49 9.66
N ASN A 219 3.40 10.77 8.57
CA ASN A 219 2.02 10.30 8.42
C ASN A 219 2.02 8.92 7.77
N GLU A 220 2.70 7.98 8.44
CA GLU A 220 2.36 6.58 8.31
C GLU A 220 0.90 6.44 8.74
N ILE A 221 -0.04 6.55 7.80
CA ILE A 221 -1.17 5.62 7.84
C ILE A 221 -0.47 4.27 7.85
N GLU A 222 -0.31 3.69 9.05
CA GLU A 222 0.47 2.48 9.37
C GLU A 222 0.02 1.33 8.45
N SER A 223 0.49 1.33 7.20
CA SER A 223 0.43 0.20 6.27
C SER A 223 1.44 -0.87 6.68
N GLY A 224 2.34 -0.53 7.60
CA GLY A 224 3.05 -1.50 8.41
C GLY A 224 2.08 -2.22 9.32
N LYS A 225 1.88 -3.53 9.08
CA LYS A 225 1.11 -4.43 9.95
C LYS A 225 1.37 -4.09 11.42
N ILE A 226 0.35 -3.58 12.11
CA ILE A 226 0.46 -3.23 13.52
C ILE A 226 0.73 -4.52 14.30
N ILE A 227 1.92 -4.57 14.92
CA ILE A 227 2.30 -5.69 15.78
C ILE A 227 1.71 -5.40 17.17
N PHE A 228 0.66 -6.13 17.52
CA PHE A 228 0.06 -6.08 18.86
C PHE A 228 1.00 -6.66 19.90
N SER A 229 0.96 -6.10 21.11
CA SER A 229 1.71 -6.63 22.25
C SER A 229 1.17 -8.00 22.66
N GLU A 230 2.06 -8.82 23.22
CA GLU A 230 1.70 -10.13 23.74
C GLU A 230 0.80 -10.00 24.97
N HIS A 231 -0.21 -10.86 25.06
CA HIS A 231 -1.03 -10.94 26.27
C HIS A 231 -0.28 -11.67 27.38
N LEU A 232 -0.36 -11.14 28.59
CA LEU A 232 0.18 -11.79 29.76
C LEU A 232 -0.62 -13.07 30.08
N PRO A 233 0.03 -14.12 30.62
CA PRO A 233 -0.68 -15.31 31.07
C PRO A 233 -1.61 -14.99 32.25
N LEU A 234 -2.71 -15.74 32.36
CA LEU A 234 -3.75 -15.52 33.36
C LEU A 234 -3.21 -15.45 34.80
N SER A 235 -2.18 -16.22 35.12
CA SER A 235 -1.54 -16.22 36.44
C SER A 235 -0.95 -14.85 36.81
N LYS A 236 -0.29 -14.17 35.87
CA LYS A 236 0.25 -12.83 36.08
C LYS A 236 -0.84 -11.77 36.14
N LEU A 237 -1.89 -11.91 35.32
CA LEU A 237 -3.03 -10.99 35.35
C LEU A 237 -3.74 -11.03 36.71
N GLN A 238 -4.05 -12.23 37.22
CA GLN A 238 -4.69 -12.39 38.53
C GLN A 238 -3.82 -11.86 39.67
N GLN A 239 -2.51 -12.08 39.62
CA GLN A 239 -1.58 -11.52 40.59
C GLN A 239 -1.58 -9.99 40.55
N GLY A 240 -1.53 -9.40 39.36
CA GLY A 240 -1.52 -7.96 39.16
C GLY A 240 -2.85 -7.28 39.51
N ILE A 241 -3.98 -7.95 39.32
CA ILE A 241 -5.30 -7.47 39.77
C ILE A 241 -5.35 -7.46 41.30
N LYS A 242 -4.89 -8.55 41.96
CA LYS A 242 -4.84 -8.62 43.42
C LYS A 242 -3.87 -7.62 44.05
N SER A 243 -2.77 -7.30 43.38
CA SER A 243 -1.83 -6.28 43.84
C SER A 243 -2.27 -4.85 43.51
N GLY A 244 -3.37 -4.67 42.78
CA GLY A 244 -3.87 -3.36 42.33
C GLY A 244 -3.04 -2.71 41.23
N THR A 245 -2.13 -3.47 40.60
CA THR A 245 -1.33 -3.00 39.46
C THR A 245 -2.15 -2.95 38.19
N TYR A 246 -3.06 -3.91 38.00
CA TYR A 246 -4.02 -3.94 36.91
C TYR A 246 -5.43 -3.75 37.43
N LEU A 247 -6.27 -3.11 36.62
CA LEU A 247 -7.68 -2.92 36.91
C LEU A 247 -8.51 -3.76 35.94
N GLN A 248 -9.44 -4.56 36.46
CA GLN A 248 -10.35 -5.34 35.64
C GLN A 248 -11.61 -4.54 35.34
N GLY A 249 -12.07 -4.58 34.10
CA GLY A 249 -13.28 -3.89 33.69
C GLY A 249 -13.88 -4.42 32.40
N THR A 250 -15.07 -3.93 32.08
CA THR A 250 -15.77 -4.25 30.83
C THR A 250 -15.37 -3.25 29.75
N PHE A 251 -14.85 -3.74 28.62
CA PHE A 251 -14.47 -2.95 27.47
C PHE A 251 -15.68 -2.55 26.62
N ARG A 252 -15.75 -1.28 26.22
CA ARG A 252 -16.79 -0.74 25.35
C ARG A 252 -16.15 0.09 24.24
N ALA A 253 -16.09 -0.49 23.04
CA ALA A 253 -15.71 0.22 21.83
C ALA A 253 -16.65 1.41 21.54
N SER A 254 -16.08 2.52 21.06
CA SER A 254 -16.87 3.63 20.54
C SER A 254 -17.48 3.27 19.19
N ARG A 255 -18.67 3.81 18.90
CA ARG A 255 -19.32 3.69 17.59
C ARG A 255 -18.85 4.75 16.60
N GLU A 256 -18.28 5.83 17.11
CA GLU A 256 -17.89 7.00 16.33
C GLU A 256 -16.41 6.94 15.93
N ASN A 257 -15.61 6.17 16.66
CA ASN A 257 -14.17 6.10 16.44
C ASN A 257 -13.63 4.70 16.78
N TYR A 258 -13.17 3.97 15.77
CA TYR A 258 -12.60 2.62 15.94
C TYR A 258 -11.27 2.61 16.72
N LEU A 259 -10.62 3.77 16.89
CA LEU A 259 -9.42 3.94 17.69
C LEU A 259 -9.71 4.24 19.17
N GLU A 260 -10.98 4.38 19.56
CA GLU A 260 -11.35 4.75 20.92
C GLU A 260 -12.26 3.72 21.60
N ALA A 261 -11.99 3.48 22.88
CA ALA A 261 -12.85 2.67 23.73
C ALA A 261 -12.84 3.18 25.16
N THR A 262 -13.82 2.71 25.93
CA THR A 262 -13.92 2.99 27.36
C THR A 262 -13.97 1.68 28.13
N VAL A 263 -13.28 1.63 29.26
CA VAL A 263 -13.29 0.49 30.18
C VAL A 263 -13.98 0.91 31.45
N TRP A 264 -15.01 0.16 31.82
CA TRP A 264 -15.78 0.38 33.03
C TRP A 264 -15.22 -0.53 34.11
N VAL A 265 -14.49 0.05 35.06
CA VAL A 265 -13.85 -0.69 36.14
C VAL A 265 -14.91 -1.03 37.18
N HIS A 266 -15.05 -2.33 37.48
CA HIS A 266 -15.88 -2.79 38.58
C HIS A 266 -15.06 -2.64 39.87
N GLY A 267 -15.52 -1.78 40.77
CA GLY A 267 -14.91 -1.66 42.08
C GLY A 267 -15.24 -2.88 42.92
N ASP A 268 -14.31 -3.84 43.02
CA ASP A 268 -14.37 -4.90 44.03
C ASP A 268 -14.07 -4.30 45.41
N THR A 269 -15.01 -3.53 45.94
CA THR A 269 -15.00 -3.11 47.34
C THR A 269 -16.10 -3.82 48.10
N GLU A 270 -15.96 -5.13 48.28
CA GLU A 270 -16.60 -5.80 49.42
C GLU A 270 -15.83 -5.55 50.74
N GLU A 271 -14.54 -5.18 50.68
CA GLU A 271 -13.72 -4.96 51.89
C GLU A 271 -13.58 -3.49 52.35
N ASN A 272 -14.16 -2.51 51.63
CA ASN A 272 -14.04 -1.08 51.97
C ASN A 272 -15.36 -0.43 52.43
N LYS A 273 -16.28 -1.21 52.99
CA LYS A 273 -17.56 -0.70 53.55
C LYS A 273 -17.39 0.12 54.84
N GLU A 274 -16.21 0.18 55.44
CA GLU A 274 -15.99 0.92 56.69
C GLU A 274 -15.41 2.34 56.51
N ALA A 275 -14.95 2.72 55.32
CA ALA A 275 -14.30 4.03 55.10
C ALA A 275 -15.18 5.09 54.42
N SER A 276 -16.41 4.76 53.98
CA SER A 276 -17.31 5.70 53.29
C SER A 276 -18.44 6.24 54.17
N ASN A 277 -18.15 6.55 55.44
CA ASN A 277 -19.10 7.12 56.39
C ASN A 277 -18.80 8.60 56.71
N LEU A 278 -18.40 9.38 55.71
CA LEU A 278 -18.44 10.84 55.79
C LEU A 278 -19.59 11.36 54.91
N PRO A 279 -20.73 11.76 55.51
CA PRO A 279 -21.83 12.33 54.76
C PRO A 279 -21.46 13.76 54.34
N LEU A 280 -21.28 13.99 53.04
CA LEU A 280 -21.39 15.34 52.50
C LEU A 280 -22.88 15.69 52.47
N PHE A 281 -23.33 16.39 53.51
CA PHE A 281 -24.68 16.92 53.65
C PHE A 281 -25.01 17.84 52.47
N ILE A 282 -25.89 17.39 51.58
CA ILE A 282 -26.72 18.30 50.78
C ILE A 282 -28.16 17.79 50.90
N ALA A 283 -28.96 18.46 51.72
CA ALA A 283 -30.34 18.12 51.97
C ALA A 283 -31.23 18.58 50.82
N PHE A 284 -31.75 17.64 50.04
CA PHE A 284 -33.01 17.80 49.31
C PHE A 284 -33.94 16.64 49.69
N GLY A 285 -35.10 17.01 50.23
CA GLY A 285 -36.21 16.19 50.72
C GLY A 285 -36.21 14.66 50.50
N ASN A 286 -36.35 13.94 51.62
CA ASN A 286 -37.07 12.67 51.85
C ASN A 286 -37.14 11.59 50.75
N ILE A 287 -36.10 11.40 49.94
CA ILE A 287 -35.91 10.19 49.13
C ILE A 287 -34.49 9.67 49.37
N TRP A 288 -34.39 8.50 49.99
CA TRP A 288 -33.12 7.82 50.25
C TRP A 288 -32.78 6.97 49.03
N ALA A 289 -31.92 7.47 48.14
CA ALA A 289 -31.28 6.66 47.10
C ALA A 289 -29.84 6.37 47.51
N TYR A 290 -29.63 5.28 48.24
CA TYR A 290 -28.29 4.71 48.46
C TYR A 290 -27.86 3.98 47.19
N ALA A 291 -26.93 4.56 46.44
CA ALA A 291 -25.89 3.90 45.62
C ALA A 291 -25.44 4.83 44.49
N ILE A 292 -24.58 5.81 44.79
CA ILE A 292 -23.69 6.35 43.75
C ILE A 292 -22.47 5.42 43.74
N CYS A 293 -22.61 4.31 43.02
CA CYS A 293 -21.49 3.44 42.68
C CYS A 293 -20.59 4.28 41.75
N TYR A 294 -19.42 4.71 42.23
CA TYR A 294 -18.43 5.40 41.41
C TYR A 294 -17.84 4.40 40.42
N PHE A 295 -18.48 4.22 39.26
CA PHE A 295 -17.87 3.52 38.15
C PHE A 295 -16.74 4.40 37.60
N ALA A 296 -15.49 4.00 37.84
CA ALA A 296 -14.34 4.64 37.21
C ALA A 296 -14.32 4.25 35.72
N GLN A 297 -14.44 5.25 34.85
CA GLN A 297 -14.36 5.07 33.40
C GLN A 297 -12.96 5.45 32.92
N ILE A 298 -12.26 4.49 32.32
CA ILE A 298 -10.92 4.69 31.74
C ILE A 298 -11.09 4.77 30.22
N ILE A 299 -10.44 5.75 29.58
CA ILE A 299 -10.42 5.90 28.12
C ILE A 299 -9.16 5.19 27.58
N LEU A 300 -9.34 4.44 26.49
CA LEU A 300 -8.28 3.83 25.71
C LEU A 300 -8.28 4.46 24.30
N GLN A 301 -7.11 4.85 23.82
CA GLN A 301 -6.93 5.41 22.47
C GLN A 301 -5.80 4.70 21.72
N GLY A 302 -6.02 4.40 20.43
CA GLY A 302 -5.07 3.81 19.50
C GLY A 302 -5.07 2.28 19.48
N LEU A 303 -4.85 1.69 18.30
CA LEU A 303 -4.93 0.23 18.07
C LEU A 303 -4.02 -0.58 19.01
N LYS A 304 -2.81 -0.10 19.29
CA LYS A 304 -1.85 -0.76 20.19
C LYS A 304 -2.38 -0.87 21.64
N ASN A 305 -3.13 0.13 22.10
CA ASN A 305 -3.70 0.16 23.45
C ASN A 305 -5.03 -0.59 23.55
N LEU A 306 -5.80 -0.64 22.45
CA LEU A 306 -7.01 -1.47 22.36
C LEU A 306 -6.68 -2.98 22.37
N ASN A 307 -5.50 -3.34 21.85
CA ASN A 307 -4.91 -4.68 21.92
C ASN A 307 -5.89 -5.84 21.70
N ARG A 308 -6.56 -5.86 20.54
CA ARG A 308 -7.48 -6.94 20.12
C ARG A 308 -8.72 -7.15 21.02
N ALA A 309 -9.07 -6.19 21.88
CA ALA A 309 -10.29 -6.26 22.68
C ALA A 309 -11.55 -6.05 21.82
N ILE A 310 -12.62 -6.79 22.14
CA ILE A 310 -13.93 -6.72 21.49
C ILE A 310 -14.95 -6.08 22.44
N HIS A 311 -15.99 -5.45 21.88
CA HIS A 311 -17.09 -4.88 22.66
C HIS A 311 -17.66 -5.90 23.66
N GLU A 312 -17.77 -5.48 24.92
CA GLU A 312 -18.20 -6.27 26.09
C GLU A 312 -17.18 -7.29 26.65
N ASP A 313 -15.95 -7.33 26.14
CA ASP A 313 -14.90 -8.16 26.72
C ASP A 313 -14.53 -7.73 28.15
N ILE A 314 -14.13 -8.72 28.96
CA ILE A 314 -13.50 -8.47 30.27
C ILE A 314 -12.01 -8.30 30.04
N VAL A 315 -11.52 -7.08 30.28
CA VAL A 315 -10.13 -6.71 30.04
C VAL A 315 -9.44 -6.34 31.36
N ALA A 316 -8.13 -6.55 31.41
CA ALA A 316 -7.26 -6.04 32.46
C ALA A 316 -6.44 -4.89 31.89
N VAL A 317 -6.57 -3.70 32.47
CA VAL A 317 -5.89 -2.48 32.01
C VAL A 317 -4.81 -2.03 32.98
N GLU A 318 -3.73 -1.48 32.43
CA GLU A 318 -2.67 -0.81 33.16
C GLU A 318 -2.77 0.70 32.93
N LEU A 319 -2.64 1.49 34.00
CA LEU A 319 -2.70 2.95 33.88
C LEU A 319 -1.37 3.49 33.34
N LEU A 320 -1.45 4.22 32.23
CA LEU A 320 -0.30 4.96 31.70
C LEU A 320 0.07 6.14 32.61
N PRO A 321 1.33 6.62 32.55
CA PRO A 321 1.76 7.83 33.26
C PRO A 321 0.87 9.03 32.92
N LYS A 322 0.68 9.94 33.88
CA LYS A 322 -0.17 11.13 33.73
C LYS A 322 0.20 12.04 32.54
N SER A 323 1.46 11.99 32.09
CA SER A 323 1.93 12.72 30.91
C SER A 323 1.34 12.23 29.59
N GLN A 324 0.78 11.02 29.56
CA GLN A 324 0.17 10.39 28.40
C GLN A 324 -1.36 10.34 28.49
N TRP A 325 -1.95 11.02 29.47
CA TRP A 325 -3.40 11.06 29.59
C TRP A 325 -3.99 11.96 28.53
N VAL A 326 -5.07 11.49 27.91
CA VAL A 326 -5.70 12.13 26.76
C VAL A 326 -7.18 12.38 27.05
N ALA A 327 -7.73 13.38 26.37
CA ALA A 327 -9.16 13.66 26.37
C ALA A 327 -9.85 12.96 25.19
N PRO A 328 -11.17 12.70 25.26
CA PRO A 328 -11.94 12.16 24.15
C PRO A 328 -11.75 12.98 22.87
N SER A 329 -11.58 12.30 21.72
CA SER A 329 -11.51 12.96 20.43
C SER A 329 -12.89 13.39 19.93
N SER A 330 -12.96 14.49 19.19
CA SER A 330 -14.18 14.91 18.46
C SER A 330 -14.22 14.40 17.01
N VAL A 331 -13.24 13.59 16.60
CA VAL A 331 -13.11 13.10 15.22
C VAL A 331 -13.87 11.79 15.07
N VAL A 332 -14.80 11.76 14.10
CA VAL A 332 -15.51 10.55 13.69
C VAL A 332 -14.68 9.81 12.66
N LEU A 333 -14.30 8.56 12.94
CA LEU A 333 -13.53 7.70 12.07
C LEU A 333 -14.33 6.43 11.77
N HIS A 334 -14.49 6.12 10.49
CA HIS A 334 -15.10 4.86 10.04
C HIS A 334 -13.98 3.87 9.69
N ASP A 335 -14.14 2.61 10.10
CA ASP A 335 -13.28 1.53 9.62
C ASP A 335 -13.73 1.19 8.20
N GLU A 336 -12.95 1.61 7.19
CA GLU A 336 -13.06 1.07 5.84
C GLU A 336 -12.49 -0.34 5.91
N GLY A 337 -13.30 -1.30 6.38
CA GLY A 337 -12.90 -2.69 6.54
C GLY A 337 -12.18 -3.22 5.29
N GLN A 338 -11.31 -4.22 5.47
CA GLN A 338 -10.66 -4.89 4.34
C GLN A 338 -11.74 -5.27 3.31
N ASN A 339 -11.67 -4.66 2.12
CA ASN A 339 -12.66 -4.88 1.05
C ASN A 339 -12.89 -6.39 0.89
N GLU A 340 -14.15 -6.83 0.80
CA GLU A 340 -14.49 -8.25 0.60
C GLU A 340 -13.78 -8.86 -0.63
N ASP A 341 -13.42 -8.00 -1.60
CA ASP A 341 -12.55 -8.33 -2.73
C ASP A 341 -11.18 -8.91 -2.31
N ASP A 342 -10.64 -8.60 -1.14
CA ASP A 342 -9.35 -9.12 -0.64
C ASP A 342 -9.47 -10.56 -0.11
N MET A 343 -10.64 -10.98 0.37
CA MET A 343 -10.89 -12.39 0.74
C MET A 343 -11.03 -13.27 -0.51
N GLU A 344 -11.76 -12.81 -1.54
CA GLU A 344 -11.87 -13.54 -2.81
C GLU A 344 -10.52 -13.64 -3.52
N LYS A 345 -9.64 -12.64 -3.37
CA LYS A 345 -8.27 -12.66 -3.92
C LYS A 345 -7.37 -13.70 -3.24
N GLU A 346 -7.59 -14.03 -1.97
CA GLU A 346 -6.84 -15.11 -1.32
C GLU A 346 -7.23 -16.47 -1.91
N GLU A 347 -8.51 -16.66 -2.24
CA GLU A 347 -9.01 -17.86 -2.93
C GLU A 347 -8.64 -17.91 -4.42
N GLU A 348 -8.61 -16.78 -5.13
CA GLU A 348 -8.26 -16.75 -6.56
C GLU A 348 -6.74 -16.85 -6.79
N ARG A 349 -5.92 -16.32 -5.86
CA ARG A 349 -4.48 -16.63 -5.77
C ARG A 349 -4.22 -18.13 -5.64
N GLU A 350 -5.18 -18.92 -5.16
CA GLU A 350 -5.05 -20.39 -5.08
C GLU A 350 -5.49 -21.11 -6.35
N ARG A 351 -6.29 -20.47 -7.22
CA ARG A 351 -6.76 -21.08 -8.48
C ARG A 351 -5.89 -20.78 -9.70
N ILE A 352 -5.16 -19.66 -9.71
CA ILE A 352 -4.36 -19.23 -10.88
C ILE A 352 -2.84 -19.24 -10.62
N VAL A 353 -2.38 -19.46 -9.38
CA VAL A 353 -0.93 -19.53 -9.08
C VAL A 353 -0.46 -20.96 -9.09
#